data_AF-A0A0E0C7T9-F1
#
_entry.id   AF-A0A0E0C7T9-F1
#
_cell.length_a   1.000
_cell.length_b   1.000
_cell.length_c   1.000
_cell.angle_alpha   90.00
_cell.angle_beta   90.00
_cell.angle_gamma   90.00
#
_symmetry.space_group_name_H-M   'P 1'
#
loop_
_entity.id
_entity.type
_entity.pdbx_description
1 polymer ?
#
loop_
_entity_poly.entity_id
_entity_poly.type
_entity_poly.pdbx_seq_one_letter_code
_entity_poly.pdbx_strand_id
1 'polypeptide(L)'
;MHHIRADCERIQRRMTTQPPSRRQVSSSAPATLFLLHLLAAAAGAAPPLVGVSPQDEAYFAPAVIACRDGSGSFPKSRLNDGYCDCSDGTDEPGTSACPEGRFYCRNAGDTPRLLFSSVVNDKICDCCDGSDEYESGIRCPNTCRNINDVRKDDDVGINRKGVMKDDGVGMNIKDVAEDDHHDRKRTLDIEDLIQKLKGLKMAVVIEIGLVICTFAVCFARRRTRTRRRHYILKRELSLESPKIDMEYNDTHLQSSKSPTLQG
;
A
#
# COMPACT_ATOMS: atom_id res chain seq x y z
N MET A 1 -73.90 25.24 4.01
CA MET A 1 -74.34 26.51 4.63
C MET A 1 -74.05 26.43 6.11
N HIS A 2 -73.43 27.38 6.76
CA HIS A 2 -72.75 28.62 6.40
C HIS A 2 -72.64 29.30 7.77
N HIS A 3 -71.45 29.70 8.20
CA HIS A 3 -71.22 30.44 9.46
C HIS A 3 -71.60 29.60 10.69
N ILE A 4 -70.68 29.00 11.45
CA ILE A 4 -69.88 29.68 12.49
C ILE A 4 -68.57 28.90 12.68
N ARG A 5 -67.57 29.16 11.83
CA ARG A 5 -66.16 28.79 12.10
C ARG A 5 -65.32 30.06 12.03
N ALA A 6 -65.81 31.10 12.71
CA ALA A 6 -65.12 32.35 12.92
C ALA A 6 -64.70 32.34 14.40
N ASP A 7 -63.47 31.92 14.66
CA ASP A 7 -62.62 32.38 15.79
C ASP A 7 -61.33 31.55 15.90
N CYS A 8 -60.62 31.36 14.77
CA CYS A 8 -59.21 30.98 14.81
C CYS A 8 -58.43 31.48 13.58
N GLU A 9 -58.73 32.70 13.12
CA GLU A 9 -57.99 33.37 12.01
C GLU A 9 -57.46 34.76 12.39
N ARG A 10 -57.28 35.06 13.69
CA ARG A 10 -56.83 36.39 14.15
C ARG A 10 -55.52 36.38 14.96
N ILE A 11 -54.79 35.26 15.06
CA ILE A 11 -53.45 35.18 15.70
C ILE A 11 -52.44 34.38 14.84
N GLN A 12 -52.49 34.48 13.51
CA GLN A 12 -51.47 33.87 12.62
C GLN A 12 -51.04 34.73 11.42
N ARG A 13 -51.20 36.06 11.48
CA ARG A 13 -50.63 37.00 10.47
C ARG A 13 -49.77 38.08 11.11
N ARG A 14 -48.67 37.66 11.74
CA ARG A 14 -47.43 38.44 11.89
C ARG A 14 -46.22 37.52 11.74
N MET A 15 -46.22 36.75 10.66
CA MET A 15 -45.02 36.07 10.16
C MET A 15 -44.52 36.84 8.94
N THR A 16 -43.90 37.99 9.20
CA THR A 16 -43.04 38.65 8.22
C THR A 16 -41.78 39.11 8.94
N THR A 17 -40.66 38.58 8.43
CA THR A 17 -39.32 39.16 8.40
C THR A 17 -38.55 39.30 9.71
N GLN A 18 -37.80 38.25 10.05
CA GLN A 18 -36.45 38.37 10.60
C GLN A 18 -35.48 37.53 9.71
N PRO A 19 -34.33 38.07 9.30
CA PRO A 19 -33.37 37.35 8.47
C PRO A 19 -32.64 36.28 9.30
N PRO A 20 -32.45 35.05 8.80
CA PRO A 20 -31.55 34.12 9.45
C PRO A 20 -30.11 34.61 9.30
N SER A 21 -29.51 34.91 10.46
CA SER A 21 -28.07 35.08 10.67
C SER A 21 -27.30 34.00 9.90
N ARG A 22 -26.65 34.39 8.81
CA ARG A 22 -25.75 33.55 8.03
C ARG A 22 -24.49 33.27 8.86
N ARG A 23 -24.53 32.23 9.70
CA ARG A 23 -23.30 31.60 10.24
C ARG A 23 -22.50 31.07 9.05
N GLN A 24 -21.53 31.85 8.58
CA GLN A 24 -20.50 31.34 7.69
C GLN A 24 -19.60 30.39 8.48
N VAL A 25 -19.95 29.11 8.50
CA VAL A 25 -19.00 28.05 8.82
C VAL A 25 -18.01 27.99 7.65
N SER A 26 -16.77 28.42 7.92
CA SER A 26 -15.67 28.39 6.96
C SER A 26 -15.33 26.94 6.62
N SER A 27 -15.88 26.42 5.53
CA SER A 27 -15.54 25.11 4.97
C SER A 27 -14.14 25.16 4.37
N SER A 28 -13.13 24.81 5.18
CA SER A 28 -11.80 24.43 4.71
C SER A 28 -11.66 22.91 4.81
N ALA A 29 -12.43 22.17 4.01
CA ALA A 29 -12.49 20.71 4.06
C ALA A 29 -12.39 19.94 2.72
N PRO A 30 -11.94 20.48 1.56
CA PRO A 30 -11.74 19.60 0.39
C PRO A 30 -10.31 19.04 0.25
N ALA A 31 -9.29 19.68 0.83
CA ALA A 31 -7.88 19.30 0.60
C ALA A 31 -7.34 18.22 1.55
N THR A 32 -7.94 18.07 2.74
CA THR A 32 -7.50 17.10 3.75
C THR A 32 -8.10 15.70 3.53
N LEU A 33 -9.24 15.60 2.84
CA LEU A 33 -9.90 14.32 2.53
C LEU A 33 -9.24 13.57 1.36
N PHE A 34 -8.66 14.28 0.39
CA PHE A 34 -7.94 13.66 -0.72
C PHE A 34 -6.58 13.05 -0.30
N LEU A 35 -5.92 13.64 0.71
CA LEU A 35 -4.67 13.10 1.24
C LEU A 35 -4.86 11.81 2.06
N LEU A 36 -6.06 11.59 2.62
CA LEU A 36 -6.39 10.37 3.37
C LEU A 36 -6.67 9.17 2.45
N HIS A 37 -7.15 9.40 1.22
CA HIS A 37 -7.43 8.33 0.26
C HIS A 37 -6.18 7.79 -0.46
N LEU A 38 -5.07 8.56 -0.51
CA LEU A 38 -3.83 8.08 -1.12
C LEU A 38 -3.00 7.17 -0.20
N LEU A 39 -3.21 7.21 1.12
CA LEU A 39 -2.49 6.34 2.06
C LEU A 39 -3.09 4.93 2.21
N ALA A 40 -4.31 4.69 1.71
CA ALA A 40 -5.01 3.41 1.88
C ALA A 40 -4.70 2.38 0.77
N ALA A 41 -3.92 2.72 -0.25
CA ALA A 41 -3.64 1.83 -1.38
C ALA A 41 -2.35 0.99 -1.20
N ALA A 42 -1.65 1.12 -0.07
CA ALA A 42 -0.50 0.29 0.26
C ALA A 42 -0.89 -0.71 1.36
N ALA A 43 -0.61 -1.99 1.11
CA ALA A 43 -0.68 -3.13 2.03
C ALA A 43 -2.06 -3.79 2.21
N GLY A 44 -2.37 -4.70 1.29
CA GLY A 44 -3.38 -5.74 1.46
C GLY A 44 -3.11 -7.01 0.65
N ALA A 45 -1.86 -7.25 0.22
CA ALA A 45 -1.51 -8.53 -0.39
C ALA A 45 -1.40 -9.56 0.74
N ALA A 46 -2.25 -10.58 0.71
CA ALA A 46 -2.11 -11.72 1.60
C ALA A 46 -0.68 -12.30 1.48
N PRO A 47 -0.10 -12.79 2.58
CA PRO A 47 1.18 -13.48 2.49
C PRO A 47 1.05 -14.63 1.49
N PRO A 48 2.09 -14.89 0.67
CA PRO A 48 2.05 -15.98 -0.28
C PRO A 48 1.84 -17.32 0.42
N LEU A 49 1.08 -18.21 -0.23
CA LEU A 49 0.84 -19.54 0.30
C LEU A 49 2.12 -20.39 0.22
N VAL A 50 2.48 -21.03 1.34
CA VAL A 50 3.65 -21.91 1.43
C VAL A 50 3.47 -23.11 0.49
N GLY A 51 4.50 -23.40 -0.29
CA GLY A 51 4.52 -24.54 -1.22
C GLY A 51 3.64 -24.40 -2.46
N VAL A 52 2.98 -23.25 -2.67
CA VAL A 52 2.08 -23.00 -3.81
C VAL A 52 2.76 -22.10 -4.84
N SER A 53 2.62 -22.45 -6.12
CA SER A 53 3.09 -21.61 -7.22
C SER A 53 2.27 -20.31 -7.31
N PRO A 54 2.85 -19.15 -7.66
CA PRO A 54 2.09 -17.91 -7.84
C PRO A 54 0.92 -18.04 -8.84
N GLN A 55 1.04 -18.93 -9.82
CA GLN A 55 0.00 -19.21 -10.81
C GLN A 55 -1.18 -19.99 -10.21
N ASP A 56 -0.93 -20.78 -9.17
CA ASP A 56 -1.93 -21.61 -8.50
C ASP A 56 -2.58 -20.93 -7.29
N GLU A 57 -2.10 -19.77 -6.83
CA GLU A 57 -2.67 -19.09 -5.64
C GLU A 57 -4.18 -18.82 -5.80
N ALA A 58 -4.64 -18.50 -7.02
CA ALA A 58 -6.05 -18.28 -7.32
C ALA A 58 -6.91 -19.55 -7.18
N TYR A 59 -6.32 -20.73 -7.44
CA TYR A 59 -7.00 -22.03 -7.27
C TYR A 59 -7.38 -22.26 -5.81
N PHE A 60 -6.50 -21.86 -4.89
CA PHE A 60 -6.69 -22.01 -3.46
C PHE A 60 -7.47 -20.85 -2.81
N ALA A 61 -7.88 -19.82 -3.56
CA ALA A 61 -8.58 -18.67 -3.01
C ALA A 61 -9.99 -18.96 -2.42
N PRO A 62 -10.80 -19.90 -2.96
CA PRO A 62 -12.14 -20.18 -2.44
C PRO A 62 -12.16 -20.74 -1.01
N ALA A 63 -13.31 -20.61 -0.33
CA ALA A 63 -13.51 -21.16 1.02
C ALA A 63 -13.58 -22.69 1.06
N VAL A 64 -13.99 -23.31 -0.05
CA VAL A 64 -14.01 -24.76 -0.27
C VAL A 64 -13.26 -25.02 -1.56
N ILE A 65 -12.24 -25.88 -1.49
CA ILE A 65 -11.31 -26.17 -2.58
C ILE A 65 -11.54 -27.60 -3.00
N ALA A 66 -11.63 -27.85 -4.31
CA ALA A 66 -11.72 -29.22 -4.83
C ALA A 66 -10.32 -29.87 -4.81
N CYS A 67 -10.25 -31.19 -4.69
CA CYS A 67 -9.03 -31.92 -5.05
C CYS A 67 -8.90 -31.91 -6.58
N ARG A 68 -7.68 -31.80 -7.14
CA ARG A 68 -7.50 -31.71 -8.60
C ARG A 68 -7.82 -33.02 -9.32
N ASP A 69 -7.63 -34.15 -8.65
CA ASP A 69 -8.02 -35.49 -9.09
C ASP A 69 -9.53 -35.74 -9.08
N GLY A 70 -10.32 -34.84 -8.49
CA GLY A 70 -11.77 -34.98 -8.35
C GLY A 70 -12.22 -35.95 -7.25
N SER A 71 -11.31 -36.41 -6.38
CA SER A 71 -11.61 -37.32 -5.26
C SER A 71 -12.53 -36.72 -4.19
N GLY A 72 -12.62 -35.39 -4.12
CA GLY A 72 -13.47 -34.68 -3.18
C GLY A 72 -13.21 -33.18 -3.13
N SER A 73 -13.53 -32.58 -1.99
CA SER A 73 -13.29 -31.17 -1.69
C SER A 73 -13.08 -30.97 -0.20
N PHE A 74 -12.26 -29.98 0.17
CA PHE A 74 -11.91 -29.67 1.56
C PHE A 74 -12.12 -28.17 1.85
N PRO A 75 -12.45 -27.80 3.10
CA PRO A 75 -12.53 -26.40 3.49
C PRO A 75 -11.13 -25.79 3.59
N LYS A 76 -11.01 -24.48 3.39
CA LYS A 76 -9.74 -23.73 3.44
C LYS A 76 -8.94 -23.93 4.75
N SER A 77 -9.61 -24.29 5.85
CA SER A 77 -8.98 -24.59 7.14
C SER A 77 -8.14 -25.87 7.15
N ARG A 78 -8.32 -26.75 6.16
CA ARG A 78 -7.56 -27.98 5.97
C ARG A 78 -6.46 -27.87 4.92
N LEU A 79 -6.22 -26.66 4.41
CA LEU A 79 -5.08 -26.43 3.53
C LEU A 79 -3.82 -26.30 4.37
N ASN A 80 -2.83 -27.16 4.14
CA ASN A 80 -1.57 -27.23 4.89
C ASN A 80 -1.82 -27.43 6.40
N ASP A 81 -2.74 -28.30 6.78
CA ASP A 81 -3.01 -28.64 8.19
C ASP A 81 -2.19 -29.85 8.67
N GLY A 82 -1.39 -30.45 7.79
CA GLY A 82 -0.54 -31.60 8.09
C GLY A 82 -1.28 -32.94 8.02
N TYR A 83 -2.50 -32.98 7.48
CA TYR A 83 -3.28 -34.19 7.26
C TYR A 83 -3.64 -34.35 5.79
N CYS A 84 -3.53 -35.57 5.25
CA CYS A 84 -3.79 -35.81 3.83
C CYS A 84 -5.25 -36.21 3.56
N ASP A 85 -6.03 -35.29 3.02
CA ASP A 85 -7.43 -35.45 2.62
C ASP A 85 -7.63 -35.74 1.12
N CYS A 86 -6.77 -35.21 0.24
CA CYS A 86 -6.85 -35.48 -1.20
C CYS A 86 -5.87 -36.58 -1.61
N SER A 87 -6.28 -37.49 -2.50
CA SER A 87 -5.39 -38.57 -2.96
C SER A 87 -4.22 -38.06 -3.81
N ASP A 88 -4.38 -36.91 -4.46
CA ASP A 88 -3.33 -36.20 -5.20
C ASP A 88 -2.49 -35.22 -4.37
N GLY A 89 -2.81 -35.06 -3.08
CA GLY A 89 -2.14 -34.13 -2.18
C GLY A 89 -2.38 -32.64 -2.44
N THR A 90 -3.46 -32.28 -3.16
CA THR A 90 -3.83 -30.89 -3.42
C THR A 90 -3.97 -30.04 -2.15
N ASP A 91 -4.38 -30.65 -1.05
CA ASP A 91 -4.61 -30.02 0.25
C ASP A 91 -3.33 -29.73 1.05
N GLU A 92 -2.21 -30.38 0.71
CA GLU A 92 -0.96 -30.27 1.46
C GLU A 92 0.23 -29.81 0.57
N PRO A 93 0.12 -28.71 -0.20
CA PRO A 93 1.22 -28.22 -1.03
C PRO A 93 2.43 -27.73 -0.22
N GLY A 94 2.20 -27.32 1.02
CA GLY A 94 3.19 -26.72 1.92
C GLY A 94 3.74 -27.66 2.99
N THR A 95 3.30 -28.92 3.07
CA THR A 95 3.71 -29.85 4.13
C THR A 95 4.17 -31.20 3.54
N SER A 96 4.61 -32.11 4.42
CA SER A 96 5.03 -33.47 4.06
C SER A 96 3.94 -34.53 4.21
N ALA A 97 2.67 -34.15 4.40
CA ALA A 97 1.60 -35.06 4.81
C ALA A 97 1.10 -36.00 3.70
N CYS A 98 1.10 -35.54 2.45
CA CYS A 98 0.59 -36.32 1.32
C CYS A 98 1.72 -36.92 0.45
N PRO A 99 1.72 -38.23 0.16
CA PRO A 99 2.82 -38.87 -0.60
C PRO A 99 2.95 -38.40 -2.05
N GLU A 100 1.82 -38.06 -2.70
CA GLU A 100 1.80 -37.53 -4.07
C GLU A 100 1.97 -35.99 -4.12
N GLY A 101 2.03 -35.35 -2.94
CA GLY A 101 2.14 -33.90 -2.80
C GLY A 101 3.44 -33.35 -3.38
N ARG A 102 3.37 -32.13 -3.90
CA ARG A 102 4.53 -31.41 -4.45
C ARG A 102 4.65 -30.03 -3.82
N PHE A 103 5.85 -29.71 -3.37
CA PHE A 103 6.18 -28.42 -2.79
C PHE A 103 6.85 -27.50 -3.82
N TYR A 104 6.37 -26.26 -3.93
CA TYR A 104 6.93 -25.26 -4.83
C TYR A 104 7.97 -24.36 -4.14
N CYS A 105 9.24 -24.54 -4.51
CA CYS A 105 10.31 -23.58 -4.19
C CYS A 105 10.20 -22.37 -5.12
N ARG A 106 10.00 -21.18 -4.55
CA ARG A 106 9.91 -19.95 -5.32
C ARG A 106 11.26 -19.51 -5.89
N ASN A 107 12.35 -19.71 -5.14
CA ASN A 107 13.72 -19.42 -5.52
C ASN A 107 13.86 -18.02 -6.14
N ALA A 108 13.38 -16.97 -5.45
CA ALA A 108 13.30 -15.64 -6.02
C ALA A 108 14.67 -15.14 -6.56
N GLY A 109 14.71 -14.81 -7.86
CA GLY A 109 15.94 -14.43 -8.57
C GLY A 109 16.60 -15.58 -9.34
N ASP A 110 16.28 -16.83 -9.00
CA ASP A 110 16.75 -18.05 -9.64
C ASP A 110 15.57 -18.83 -10.26
N THR A 111 15.83 -20.05 -10.72
CA THR A 111 14.85 -20.93 -11.34
C THR A 111 13.98 -21.60 -10.27
N PRO A 112 12.65 -21.51 -10.36
CA PRO A 112 11.76 -22.20 -9.43
C PRO A 112 11.87 -23.72 -9.58
N ARG A 113 11.58 -24.45 -8.50
CA ARG A 113 11.70 -25.92 -8.46
C ARG A 113 10.50 -26.54 -7.76
N LEU A 114 10.13 -27.74 -8.19
CA LEU A 114 9.17 -28.59 -7.49
C LEU A 114 9.91 -29.71 -6.76
N LEU A 115 9.60 -29.90 -5.49
CA LEU A 115 10.09 -30.98 -4.65
C LEU A 115 8.96 -31.95 -4.32
N PHE A 116 9.32 -33.16 -3.91
CA PHE A 116 8.37 -34.08 -3.30
C PHE A 116 8.03 -33.59 -1.89
N SER A 117 6.79 -33.79 -1.44
CA SER A 117 6.36 -33.45 -0.08
C SER A 117 7.25 -34.08 1.01
N SER A 118 7.80 -35.27 0.76
CA SER A 118 8.60 -36.02 1.73
C SER A 118 9.88 -35.33 2.19
N VAL A 119 10.37 -34.34 1.43
CA VAL A 119 11.58 -33.56 1.77
C VAL A 119 11.25 -32.21 2.42
N VAL A 120 9.97 -31.91 2.65
CA VAL A 120 9.56 -30.70 3.35
C VAL A 120 9.74 -30.91 4.84
N ASN A 121 10.50 -30.02 5.49
CA ASN A 121 10.85 -30.09 6.91
C ASN A 121 11.56 -31.39 7.33
N ASP A 122 12.37 -31.98 6.43
CA ASP A 122 13.14 -33.20 6.69
C ASP A 122 14.53 -32.92 7.30
N LYS A 123 14.87 -31.64 7.51
CA LYS A 123 16.16 -31.12 8.02
C LYS A 123 17.27 -31.12 6.98
N ILE A 124 16.94 -31.14 5.70
CA ILE A 124 17.86 -30.99 4.58
C ILE A 124 17.42 -29.78 3.76
N CYS A 125 18.37 -28.94 3.34
CA CYS A 125 18.04 -27.76 2.53
C CYS A 125 18.04 -28.14 1.03
N ASP A 126 16.87 -28.33 0.45
CA ASP A 126 16.66 -28.66 -0.96
C ASP A 126 16.29 -27.45 -1.83
N CYS A 127 15.52 -26.50 -1.30
CA CYS A 127 15.29 -25.22 -1.99
C CYS A 127 16.51 -24.30 -1.80
N CYS A 128 16.93 -23.59 -2.85
CA CYS A 128 18.03 -22.62 -2.71
C CYS A 128 17.65 -21.47 -1.78
N ASP A 129 16.36 -21.12 -1.69
CA ASP A 129 15.86 -20.09 -0.80
C ASP A 129 15.62 -20.61 0.64
N GLY A 130 15.75 -21.92 0.86
CA GLY A 130 15.53 -22.59 2.15
C GLY A 130 14.08 -22.63 2.60
N SER A 131 13.13 -22.40 1.69
CA SER A 131 11.69 -22.31 2.02
C SER A 131 11.03 -23.65 2.39
N ASP A 132 11.68 -24.77 2.06
CA ASP A 132 11.31 -26.14 2.41
C ASP A 132 11.47 -26.46 3.91
N GLU A 133 12.32 -25.71 4.62
CA GLU A 133 12.70 -25.98 6.02
C GLU A 133 12.21 -24.87 6.97
N TYR A 134 10.90 -24.60 6.94
CA TYR A 134 10.28 -23.48 7.67
C TYR A 134 9.88 -23.81 9.12
N GLU A 135 9.73 -25.10 9.46
CA GLU A 135 9.28 -25.57 10.78
C GLU A 135 10.19 -26.67 11.39
N SER A 136 11.20 -27.14 10.65
CA SER A 136 12.09 -28.23 11.09
C SER A 136 13.07 -27.86 12.22
N GLY A 137 13.24 -26.56 12.49
CA GLY A 137 14.16 -26.03 13.51
C GLY A 137 15.61 -25.85 13.04
N ILE A 138 15.93 -26.18 11.79
CA ILE A 138 17.22 -25.81 11.17
C ILE A 138 17.08 -24.48 10.42
N ARG A 139 18.22 -23.84 10.10
CA ARG A 139 18.26 -22.58 9.34
C ARG A 139 18.95 -22.78 8.01
N CYS A 140 18.17 -22.86 6.94
CA CYS A 140 18.69 -22.89 5.57
C CYS A 140 19.02 -21.46 5.09
N PRO A 141 20.29 -21.16 4.72
CA PRO A 141 20.64 -19.88 4.14
C PRO A 141 20.17 -19.80 2.68
N ASN A 142 19.81 -18.61 2.22
CA ASN A 142 19.51 -18.39 0.81
C ASN A 142 20.80 -18.44 -0.04
N THR A 143 20.83 -19.37 -0.99
CA THR A 143 21.93 -19.66 -1.93
C THR A 143 21.53 -19.49 -3.39
N CYS A 144 20.35 -18.91 -3.65
CA CYS A 144 19.82 -18.71 -4.99
C CYS A 144 20.72 -17.80 -5.83
N ARG A 145 20.94 -18.19 -7.09
CA ARG A 145 21.74 -17.43 -8.05
C ARG A 145 20.83 -16.55 -8.89
N ASN A 146 21.17 -15.26 -9.00
CA ASN A 146 20.43 -14.39 -9.92
C ASN A 146 20.69 -14.85 -11.36
N ILE A 147 19.64 -15.26 -12.09
CA ILE A 147 19.72 -15.64 -13.52
C ILE A 147 20.37 -14.52 -14.36
N ASN A 148 20.21 -13.27 -13.94
CA ASN A 148 20.79 -12.10 -14.60
C ASN A 148 22.31 -11.95 -14.41
N ASP A 149 22.90 -12.61 -13.42
CA ASP A 149 24.34 -12.57 -13.15
C ASP A 149 25.09 -13.67 -13.91
N VAL A 150 24.42 -14.79 -14.21
CA VAL A 150 24.98 -15.93 -14.98
C VAL A 150 25.27 -15.57 -16.44
N ARG A 151 24.52 -14.62 -17.03
CA ARG A 151 24.71 -14.17 -18.42
C ARG A 151 26.03 -13.43 -18.70
N LYS A 152 26.92 -13.29 -17.71
CA LYS A 152 28.25 -12.72 -17.90
C LYS A 152 29.37 -13.75 -18.09
N ASP A 153 29.12 -15.03 -17.78
CA ASP A 153 30.16 -16.06 -17.79
C ASP A 153 29.98 -17.11 -18.90
N ASP A 154 28.90 -17.05 -19.69
CA ASP A 154 28.61 -18.03 -20.75
C ASP A 154 29.34 -17.77 -22.10
N ASP A 155 30.51 -17.11 -22.08
CA ASP A 155 31.51 -17.21 -23.17
C ASP A 155 32.58 -18.28 -22.84
N VAL A 156 32.17 -19.38 -22.20
CA VAL A 156 32.95 -20.62 -22.20
C VAL A 156 32.01 -21.75 -22.61
N GLY A 157 31.98 -21.99 -23.92
CA GLY A 157 31.28 -23.12 -24.49
C GLY A 157 31.74 -24.44 -23.85
N ILE A 158 30.86 -25.07 -23.08
CA ILE A 158 30.97 -26.48 -22.73
C ILE A 158 29.91 -27.26 -23.50
N ASN A 159 30.41 -27.73 -24.64
CA ASN A 159 30.06 -28.94 -25.37
C ASN A 159 29.54 -30.04 -24.42
N ARG A 160 28.21 -30.20 -24.30
CA ARG A 160 27.60 -31.34 -23.61
C ARG A 160 27.81 -32.59 -24.47
N LYS A 161 28.97 -33.23 -24.31
CA LYS A 161 29.20 -34.63 -24.68
C LYS A 161 29.48 -35.43 -23.41
N GLY A 162 28.58 -36.38 -23.15
CA GLY A 162 28.76 -37.49 -22.22
C GLY A 162 27.89 -37.38 -20.96
N VAL A 163 27.29 -38.44 -20.41
CA VAL A 163 27.20 -39.86 -20.77
C VAL A 163 25.98 -40.38 -19.99
N MET A 164 24.97 -40.96 -20.64
CA MET A 164 24.14 -42.01 -20.04
C MET A 164 24.10 -43.15 -21.06
N LYS A 165 24.64 -44.31 -20.68
CA LYS A 165 24.51 -45.58 -21.39
C LYS A 165 23.27 -46.29 -20.85
N ASP A 166 22.49 -46.86 -21.79
CA ASP A 166 21.49 -47.95 -21.71
C ASP A 166 20.46 -47.89 -20.56
N ASP A 167 19.16 -47.98 -20.81
CA ASP A 167 18.51 -49.03 -21.59
C ASP A 167 17.56 -48.52 -22.69
N GLY A 168 17.49 -49.28 -23.79
CA GLY A 168 16.76 -48.93 -25.00
C GLY A 168 15.24 -49.09 -24.89
N VAL A 169 14.53 -48.05 -25.30
CA VAL A 169 13.26 -48.12 -26.04
C VAL A 169 13.30 -47.03 -27.11
N GLY A 170 13.30 -47.42 -28.37
CA GLY A 170 13.30 -46.49 -29.50
C GLY A 170 11.93 -45.81 -29.65
N MET A 171 11.93 -44.47 -29.67
CA MET A 171 10.83 -43.68 -30.22
C MET A 171 11.40 -42.68 -31.22
N ASN A 172 10.96 -42.81 -32.48
CA ASN A 172 11.25 -41.87 -33.55
C ASN A 172 10.51 -40.55 -33.25
N ILE A 173 11.25 -39.48 -32.95
CA ILE A 173 10.71 -38.12 -32.96
C ILE A 173 11.21 -37.46 -34.25
N LYS A 174 10.42 -37.62 -35.30
CA LYS A 174 10.27 -36.53 -36.27
C LYS A 174 9.21 -35.60 -35.67
N ASP A 175 9.43 -34.30 -35.81
CA ASP A 175 8.43 -33.24 -35.66
C ASP A 175 8.16 -32.73 -34.23
N VAL A 176 9.05 -31.87 -33.70
CA VAL A 176 8.64 -30.69 -32.90
C VAL A 176 9.60 -29.54 -33.21
N ALA A 177 9.36 -28.85 -34.33
CA ALA A 177 9.92 -27.53 -34.60
C ALA A 177 8.79 -26.52 -34.45
N GLU A 178 8.37 -26.25 -33.21
CA GLU A 178 7.38 -25.20 -32.92
C GLU A 178 7.50 -24.72 -31.47
N ASP A 179 8.66 -24.17 -31.11
CA ASP A 179 8.87 -23.49 -29.81
C ASP A 179 9.76 -22.25 -29.98
N ASP A 180 9.32 -21.30 -30.81
CA ASP A 180 10.00 -19.99 -30.96
C ASP A 180 9.04 -18.79 -30.85
N HIS A 181 7.74 -19.01 -30.61
CA HIS A 181 6.75 -17.93 -30.63
C HIS A 181 6.41 -17.35 -29.23
N HIS A 182 6.74 -18.05 -28.14
CA HIS A 182 6.36 -17.58 -26.80
C HIS A 182 7.28 -16.48 -26.26
N ASP A 183 8.58 -16.53 -26.57
CA ASP A 183 9.57 -15.60 -26.01
C ASP A 183 9.41 -14.17 -26.54
N ARG A 184 9.08 -14.00 -27.82
CA ARG A 184 8.86 -12.67 -28.42
C ARG A 184 7.62 -11.95 -27.87
N LYS A 185 6.59 -12.69 -27.45
CA LYS A 185 5.39 -12.08 -26.85
C LYS A 185 5.69 -11.54 -25.45
N ARG A 186 6.47 -12.29 -24.66
CA ARG A 186 6.85 -11.91 -23.29
C ARG A 186 7.77 -10.68 -23.25
N THR A 187 8.66 -10.53 -24.23
CA THR A 187 9.55 -9.35 -24.32
C THR A 187 8.80 -8.07 -24.67
N LEU A 188 7.83 -8.12 -25.59
CA LEU A 188 7.00 -6.97 -25.95
C LEU A 188 6.09 -6.51 -24.78
N ASP A 189 5.56 -7.45 -24.01
CA ASP A 189 4.69 -7.15 -22.86
C ASP A 189 5.44 -6.48 -21.70
N ILE A 190 6.72 -6.84 -21.47
CA ILE A 190 7.53 -6.26 -20.39
C ILE A 190 7.94 -4.81 -20.71
N GLU A 191 8.33 -4.53 -21.96
CA GLU A 191 8.72 -3.18 -22.37
C GLU A 191 7.53 -2.19 -22.31
N ASP A 192 6.34 -2.62 -22.72
CA ASP A 192 5.10 -1.85 -22.59
C ASP A 192 4.75 -1.55 -21.11
N LEU A 193 4.92 -2.53 -20.22
CA LEU A 193 4.68 -2.33 -18.79
C LEU A 193 5.67 -1.34 -18.16
N ILE A 194 6.94 -1.39 -18.56
CA ILE A 194 7.97 -0.44 -18.12
C ILE A 194 7.63 0.97 -18.61
N GLN A 195 7.19 1.13 -19.86
CA GLN A 195 6.78 2.42 -20.40
C GLN A 195 5.56 2.99 -19.68
N LYS A 196 4.56 2.16 -19.37
CA LYS A 196 3.39 2.56 -18.58
C LYS A 196 3.78 2.99 -17.17
N LEU A 197 4.69 2.28 -16.51
CA LEU A 197 5.17 2.65 -15.17
C LEU A 197 5.96 3.96 -15.18
N LYS A 198 6.79 4.20 -16.21
CA LYS A 198 7.50 5.47 -16.40
C LYS A 198 6.52 6.63 -16.63
N GLY A 199 5.49 6.44 -17.46
CA GLY A 199 4.44 7.43 -17.68
C GLY A 199 3.69 7.79 -16.40
N LEU A 200 3.32 6.79 -15.60
CA LEU A 200 2.62 6.99 -14.34
C LEU A 200 3.48 7.74 -13.31
N LYS A 201 4.78 7.41 -13.20
CA LYS A 201 5.73 8.13 -12.33
C LYS A 201 5.83 9.61 -12.71
N MET A 202 5.87 9.93 -14.01
CA MET A 202 5.93 11.33 -14.47
C MET A 202 4.65 12.10 -14.17
N ALA A 203 3.48 11.46 -14.33
CA ALA A 203 2.20 12.08 -13.99
C ALA A 203 2.12 12.48 -12.52
N VAL A 204 2.58 11.60 -11.61
CA VAL A 204 2.61 11.89 -10.16
C VAL A 204 3.51 13.08 -9.83
N VAL A 205 4.68 13.19 -10.47
CA VAL A 205 5.59 14.33 -10.25
C VAL A 205 4.99 15.65 -10.69
N ILE A 206 4.26 15.66 -11.82
CA ILE A 206 3.58 16.87 -12.33
C ILE A 206 2.49 17.33 -11.36
N GLU A 207 1.66 16.40 -10.87
CA GLU A 207 0.59 16.71 -9.92
C GLU A 207 1.16 17.30 -8.61
N ILE A 208 2.24 16.72 -8.07
CA ILE A 208 2.93 17.28 -6.89
C ILE A 208 3.44 18.70 -7.17
N GLY A 209 4.02 18.94 -8.35
CA GLY A 209 4.50 20.26 -8.77
C GLY A 209 3.39 21.32 -8.82
N LEU A 210 2.22 20.96 -9.34
CA LEU A 210 1.06 21.86 -9.40
C LEU A 210 0.53 22.21 -8.00
N VAL A 211 0.48 21.24 -7.09
CA VAL A 211 0.08 21.47 -5.69
C VAL A 211 1.04 22.41 -4.98
N ILE A 212 2.36 22.25 -5.17
CA ILE A 212 3.36 23.14 -4.58
C ILE A 212 3.22 24.57 -5.14
N CYS A 213 3.06 24.71 -6.45
CA CYS A 213 2.89 26.02 -7.10
C CYS A 213 1.63 26.75 -6.59
N THR A 214 0.51 26.04 -6.50
CA THR A 214 -0.74 26.64 -5.98
C THR A 214 -0.60 27.06 -4.51
N PHE A 215 0.06 26.25 -3.68
CA PHE A 215 0.33 26.60 -2.29
C PHE A 215 1.22 27.84 -2.16
N ALA A 216 2.30 27.93 -2.95
CA ALA A 216 3.21 29.08 -2.97
C ALA A 216 2.49 30.37 -3.39
N VAL A 217 1.67 30.32 -4.43
CA VAL A 217 0.86 31.46 -4.90
C VAL A 217 -0.16 31.88 -3.84
N CYS A 218 -0.83 30.92 -3.19
CA CYS A 218 -1.77 31.20 -2.10
C CYS A 218 -1.07 31.84 -0.91
N PHE A 219 0.11 31.35 -0.53
CA PHE A 219 0.91 31.89 0.57
C PHE A 219 1.39 33.31 0.27
N ALA A 220 1.88 33.57 -0.95
CA ALA A 220 2.28 34.91 -1.38
C ALA A 220 1.08 35.89 -1.39
N ARG A 221 -0.09 35.45 -1.86
CA ARG A 221 -1.34 36.23 -1.80
C ARG A 221 -1.80 36.51 -0.37
N ARG A 222 -1.70 35.54 0.54
CA ARG A 222 -1.99 35.75 1.96
C ARG A 222 -1.03 36.75 2.58
N ARG A 223 0.28 36.60 2.34
CA ARG A 223 1.33 37.49 2.85
C ARG A 223 1.17 38.93 2.37
N THR A 224 0.84 39.13 1.10
CA THR A 224 0.56 40.47 0.54
C THR A 224 -0.72 41.07 1.10
N ARG A 225 -1.79 40.27 1.29
CA ARG A 225 -3.04 40.73 1.92
C ARG A 225 -2.83 41.14 3.38
N THR A 226 -2.05 40.38 4.16
CA THR A 226 -1.70 40.74 5.55
C THR A 226 -0.85 42.00 5.61
N ARG A 227 0.15 42.15 4.72
CA ARG A 227 0.96 43.37 4.62
C ARG A 227 0.10 44.59 4.30
N ARG A 228 -0.77 44.51 3.29
CA ARG A 228 -1.70 45.61 2.94
C ARG A 228 -2.61 46.01 4.10
N ARG A 229 -3.14 45.06 4.87
CA ARG A 229 -3.93 45.35 6.08
C ARG A 229 -3.12 46.12 7.13
N HIS A 230 -1.87 45.74 7.36
CA HIS A 230 -0.99 46.43 8.31
C HIS A 230 -0.67 47.87 7.86
N TYR A 231 -0.49 48.11 6.55
CA TYR A 231 -0.33 49.46 6.03
C TYR A 231 -1.59 50.33 6.17
N ILE A 232 -2.79 49.77 5.97
CA ILE A 232 -4.06 50.49 6.15
C ILE A 232 -4.29 50.84 7.64
N LEU A 233 -4.09 49.88 8.55
CA LEU A 233 -4.24 50.10 10.00
C LEU A 233 -3.27 51.18 10.53
N LYS A 234 -2.02 51.20 10.04
CA LYS A 234 -1.04 52.21 10.42
C LYS A 234 -1.44 53.62 9.94
N ARG A 235 -2.13 53.73 8.81
CA ARG A 235 -2.63 55.00 8.27
C ARG A 235 -3.81 55.54 9.08
N GLU A 236 -4.73 54.68 9.51
CA GLU A 236 -5.83 55.03 10.43
C GLU A 236 -5.30 55.54 11.79
N LEU A 237 -4.32 54.86 12.38
CA LEU A 237 -3.67 55.30 13.63
C LEU A 237 -2.93 56.65 13.51
N SER A 238 -2.56 57.07 12.30
CA SER A 238 -1.86 58.33 12.06
C SER A 238 -2.82 59.53 11.87
N LEU A 239 -4.13 59.28 11.77
CA LEU A 239 -5.17 60.31 11.61
C LEU A 239 -5.87 60.65 12.94
N GLU A 240 -5.72 59.82 13.97
CA GLU A 240 -6.38 59.96 15.28
C GLU A 240 -5.44 60.57 16.36
N SER A 241 -4.71 61.64 16.03
CA SER A 241 -3.85 62.33 17.02
C SER A 241 -4.27 63.78 17.21
N PRO A 242 -5.16 64.11 18.17
CA PRO A 242 -5.22 65.43 18.76
C PRO A 242 -4.11 65.58 19.81
N LYS A 243 -3.21 66.56 19.60
CA LYS A 243 -2.29 67.08 20.62
C LYS A 243 -3.08 67.70 21.77
N ILE A 244 -2.90 67.25 23.01
CA ILE A 244 -3.16 68.06 24.21
C ILE A 244 -2.14 67.67 25.30
N ASP A 245 -1.33 68.66 25.71
CA ASP A 245 -0.31 68.62 26.77
C ASP A 245 -0.93 68.90 28.17
N MET A 246 -0.06 68.87 29.20
CA MET A 246 -0.21 69.33 30.61
C MET A 246 -0.81 68.33 31.62
N GLU A 247 -0.04 67.81 32.58
CA GLU A 247 0.55 68.43 33.79
C GLU A 247 -0.38 68.25 35.01
N TYR A 248 0.05 67.43 35.99
CA TYR A 248 -0.36 67.60 37.38
C TYR A 248 0.59 66.87 38.33
N ASN A 249 0.97 67.59 39.39
CA ASN A 249 2.05 67.31 40.32
C ASN A 249 1.51 66.87 41.70
N ASP A 250 2.31 66.02 42.35
CA ASP A 250 2.69 66.04 43.76
C ASP A 250 1.83 65.53 44.96
N THR A 251 2.63 64.96 45.88
CA THR A 251 2.52 64.86 47.35
C THR A 251 1.72 63.76 48.08
N HIS A 252 2.50 62.80 48.59
CA HIS A 252 2.73 62.49 50.01
C HIS A 252 1.55 62.25 50.98
N LEU A 253 1.50 61.04 51.57
CA LEU A 253 1.46 60.89 53.03
C LEU A 253 2.09 59.56 53.50
N GLN A 254 2.84 59.66 54.59
CA GLN A 254 3.75 58.67 55.18
C GLN A 254 3.05 57.53 55.94
N SER A 255 3.74 56.40 56.07
CA SER A 255 3.74 55.63 57.33
C SER A 255 5.11 55.00 57.60
N SER A 256 5.68 55.41 58.74
CA SER A 256 6.83 54.91 59.52
C SER A 256 6.78 53.41 59.85
N LYS A 257 7.81 52.66 60.31
CA LYS A 257 9.25 52.73 60.71
C LYS A 257 9.65 51.22 60.87
N SER A 258 10.73 50.67 60.27
CA SER A 258 12.09 50.38 60.80
C SER A 258 12.20 49.84 62.25
N PRO A 259 13.25 49.07 62.69
CA PRO A 259 14.64 48.88 62.14
C PRO A 259 15.15 47.41 62.08
N THR A 260 16.06 47.01 61.17
CA THR A 260 17.56 47.02 61.15
C THR A 260 18.30 46.03 62.08
N LEU A 261 19.08 45.12 61.47
CA LEU A 261 20.39 44.54 61.89
C LEU A 261 20.81 43.57 60.77
N GLN A 262 21.65 43.92 59.78
CA GLN A 262 23.13 44.00 59.74
C GLN A 262 23.88 42.81 60.35
N GLY A 263 24.71 42.16 59.52
CA GLY A 263 25.62 41.08 59.86
C GLY A 263 25.90 40.20 58.66
#